data_AF-A0A1V5K6M0-F1
#
_entry.id   AF-A0A1V5K6M0-F1
#
_cell.length_a   1.000
_cell.length_b   1.000
_cell.length_c   1.000
_cell.angle_alpha   90.00
_cell.angle_beta   90.00
_cell.angle_gamma   90.00
#
_symmetry.space_group_name_H-M   'P 1'
#
loop_
_entity.id
_entity.type
_entity.pdbx_description
1 polymer ?
#
loop_
_entity_poly.entity_id
_entity_poly.type
_entity_poly.pdbx_seq_one_letter_code
_entity_poly.pdbx_strand_id
1 'polypeptide(L)'
;MPFSVNSKRAQYWPNYTMHLLGGGMSSRMMSEWFEYHQVPHPRLCAVATMTTYHLLNEVVENGDFKGYNVDPIADLYIFDPLSIVLFSNDNVAYFFSHTLHFSDWSYQLALDPWRGAIVNNGQNFSLKWRLPKSEKWHLFYNYGNHGELGLSCKLDQERSISFGAGLVAKNLIDVAGDDAGTLRMLTTNLVTTAGIFYDRNQSLLASVLYAGKLEEFLRINLYPGLIRFGRFSPGLFIMLDRHKEWTMGIHWQHALVGLAWASRDRRLDRGK
;
A
#
# COMPACT_ATOMS: atom_id res chain seq x y z
N MET A 1 -9.36 11.23 22.72
CA MET A 1 -9.29 10.65 21.36
C MET A 1 -8.22 11.41 20.59
N PRO A 2 -7.29 10.76 19.86
CA PRO A 2 -6.18 11.45 19.24
C PRO A 2 -6.64 12.08 17.92
N PHE A 3 -7.23 13.27 18.02
CA PHE A 3 -7.45 14.15 16.87
C PHE A 3 -6.50 15.34 17.06
N SER A 4 -5.35 15.31 16.40
CA SER A 4 -4.46 16.46 16.31
C SER A 4 -4.27 16.86 14.86
N VAL A 5 -4.73 18.06 14.51
CA VAL A 5 -4.51 18.68 13.20
C VAL A 5 -3.04 19.09 12.96
N ASN A 6 -2.17 18.90 13.95
CA ASN A 6 -0.74 19.15 13.81
C ASN A 6 -0.06 17.97 13.10
N SER A 7 0.50 18.20 11.91
CA SER A 7 1.18 17.18 11.11
C SER A 7 2.34 16.50 11.86
N LYS A 8 2.94 17.16 12.85
CA LYS A 8 3.99 16.57 13.71
C LYS A 8 3.47 15.59 14.77
N ARG A 9 2.15 15.49 14.95
CA ARG A 9 1.46 14.59 15.88
C ARG A 9 0.43 13.69 15.16
N ALA A 10 0.49 13.62 13.83
CA ALA A 10 -0.39 12.80 13.01
C ALA A 10 0.07 11.33 12.90
N GLN A 11 0.87 10.84 13.86
CA GLN A 11 1.39 9.47 13.91
C GLN A 11 0.28 8.41 13.93
N TYR A 12 -0.92 8.77 14.40
CA TYR A 12 -2.10 7.90 14.40
C TYR A 12 -2.74 7.73 13.01
N TRP A 13 -2.44 8.61 12.05
CA TRP A 13 -3.10 8.64 10.74
C TRP A 13 -2.88 7.35 9.92
N PRO A 14 -1.66 6.77 9.87
CA PRO A 14 -1.43 5.42 9.37
C PRO A 14 -2.34 4.37 10.04
N ASN A 15 -2.52 4.36 11.36
CA ASN A 15 -3.34 3.35 12.03
C ASN A 15 -4.82 3.42 11.60
N TYR A 16 -5.37 4.61 11.38
CA TYR A 16 -6.72 4.75 10.83
C TYR A 16 -6.81 4.36 9.36
N THR A 17 -5.82 4.75 8.54
CA THR A 17 -5.91 4.53 7.08
C THR A 17 -5.49 3.12 6.70
N MET A 18 -4.34 2.65 7.17
CA MET A 18 -3.81 1.32 6.87
C MET A 18 -4.48 0.23 7.70
N HIS A 19 -4.37 0.27 9.03
CA HIS A 19 -4.88 -0.85 9.85
C HIS A 19 -6.41 -0.89 9.88
N LEU A 20 -7.08 0.24 10.15
CA LEU A 20 -8.54 0.24 10.24
C LEU A 20 -9.24 0.11 8.88
N LEU A 21 -8.91 0.96 7.90
CA LEU A 21 -9.58 0.92 6.60
C LEU A 21 -8.97 -0.12 5.66
N GLY A 22 -7.64 -0.10 5.46
CA GLY A 22 -6.93 -1.05 4.62
C GLY A 22 -7.02 -2.49 5.11
N GLY A 23 -6.80 -2.72 6.42
CA GLY A 23 -6.94 -4.03 7.05
C GLY A 23 -8.37 -4.56 6.99
N GLY A 24 -9.34 -3.68 7.22
CA GLY A 24 -10.76 -4.01 7.13
C GLY A 24 -11.18 -4.41 5.71
N MET A 25 -10.77 -3.63 4.72
CA MET A 25 -10.98 -3.97 3.30
C MET A 25 -10.33 -5.30 2.93
N SER A 26 -9.07 -5.50 3.30
CA SER A 26 -8.32 -6.72 3.00
C SER A 26 -8.98 -7.94 3.65
N SER A 27 -9.46 -7.80 4.88
CA SER A 27 -10.20 -8.86 5.58
C SER A 27 -11.51 -9.22 4.89
N ARG A 28 -12.25 -8.23 4.37
CA ARG A 28 -13.48 -8.44 3.61
C ARG A 28 -13.19 -9.15 2.29
N MET A 29 -12.21 -8.68 1.54
CA MET A 29 -11.77 -9.31 0.29
C MET A 29 -11.33 -10.76 0.51
N MET A 30 -10.57 -11.03 1.57
CA MET A 30 -10.13 -12.37 1.90
C MET A 30 -11.29 -13.30 2.27
N SER A 31 -12.26 -12.79 3.04
CA SER A 31 -13.47 -13.56 3.37
C SER A 31 -14.28 -13.89 2.11
N GLU A 32 -14.49 -12.93 1.22
CA GLU A 32 -15.22 -13.14 -0.04
C GLU A 32 -14.46 -14.09 -0.98
N TRP A 33 -13.12 -14.01 -1.01
CA TRP A 33 -12.28 -14.92 -1.76
C TRP A 33 -12.40 -16.36 -1.25
N PHE A 34 -12.31 -16.57 0.07
CA PHE A 34 -12.49 -17.89 0.68
C PHE A 34 -13.90 -18.44 0.44
N GLU A 35 -14.92 -17.59 0.52
CA GLU A 35 -16.31 -17.97 0.24
C GLU A 35 -16.50 -18.39 -1.22
N TYR A 36 -15.95 -17.61 -2.17
CA TYR A 36 -15.98 -17.94 -3.59
C TYR A 36 -15.29 -19.28 -3.90
N HIS A 37 -14.19 -19.59 -3.21
CA HIS A 37 -13.46 -20.85 -3.34
C HIS A 37 -14.01 -21.98 -2.45
N GLN A 38 -15.17 -21.77 -1.79
CA GLN A 38 -15.84 -22.76 -0.96
C GLN A 38 -14.96 -23.30 0.19
N VAL A 39 -14.05 -22.48 0.71
CA VAL A 39 -13.23 -22.82 1.87
C VAL A 39 -14.14 -22.88 3.11
N PRO A 40 -14.05 -23.95 3.95
CA PRO A 40 -14.85 -24.04 5.18
C PRO A 40 -14.57 -22.86 6.12
N HIS A 41 -15.63 -22.31 6.72
CA HIS A 41 -15.55 -21.17 7.65
C HIS A 41 -14.77 -19.96 7.08
N PRO A 42 -15.19 -19.39 5.94
CA PRO A 42 -14.39 -18.41 5.18
C PRO A 42 -14.02 -17.17 5.99
N ARG A 43 -14.92 -16.69 6.85
CA ARG A 43 -14.66 -15.56 7.76
C ARG A 43 -13.58 -15.88 8.80
N LEU A 44 -13.59 -17.08 9.37
CA LEU A 44 -12.59 -17.49 10.36
C LEU A 44 -11.21 -17.64 9.70
N CYS A 45 -11.16 -18.23 8.51
CA CYS A 45 -9.93 -18.32 7.72
C CYS A 45 -9.40 -16.93 7.36
N ALA A 46 -10.27 -15.99 6.98
CA ALA A 46 -9.90 -14.61 6.70
C ALA A 46 -9.29 -13.92 7.94
N VAL A 47 -9.95 -14.03 9.10
CA VAL A 47 -9.43 -13.50 10.37
C VAL A 47 -8.05 -14.08 10.67
N ALA A 48 -7.89 -15.41 10.63
CA ALA A 48 -6.62 -16.06 10.92
C ALA A 48 -5.51 -15.64 9.95
N THR A 49 -5.83 -15.54 8.66
CA THR A 49 -4.89 -15.09 7.61
C THR A 49 -4.47 -13.65 7.84
N MET A 50 -5.41 -12.75 8.08
CA MET A 50 -5.13 -11.33 8.29
C MET A 50 -4.36 -11.08 9.58
N THR A 51 -4.72 -11.73 10.69
CA THR A 51 -3.98 -11.63 11.95
C THR A 51 -2.55 -12.13 11.79
N THR A 52 -2.34 -13.25 11.08
CA THR A 52 -1.00 -13.77 10.82
C THR A 52 -0.20 -12.80 9.94
N TYR A 53 -0.83 -12.26 8.89
CA TYR A 53 -0.20 -11.30 7.99
C TYR A 53 0.24 -10.03 8.74
N HIS A 54 -0.65 -9.40 9.51
CA HIS A 54 -0.32 -8.19 10.27
C HIS A 54 0.73 -8.46 11.34
N LEU A 55 0.64 -9.57 12.07
CA LEU A 55 1.68 -9.94 13.05
C LEU A 55 3.06 -10.07 12.39
N LEU A 56 3.14 -10.74 11.25
CA LEU A 56 4.40 -10.89 10.51
C LEU A 56 4.90 -9.54 9.98
N ASN A 57 4.00 -8.68 9.52
CA ASN A 57 4.35 -7.33 9.08
C ASN A 57 4.93 -6.51 10.24
N GLU A 58 4.28 -6.51 11.41
CA GLU A 58 4.78 -5.85 12.63
C GLU A 58 6.14 -6.38 13.08
N VAL A 59 6.38 -7.70 12.98
CA VAL A 59 7.69 -8.29 13.29
C VAL A 59 8.76 -7.74 12.34
N VAL A 60 8.46 -7.63 11.05
CA VAL A 60 9.38 -7.08 10.05
C VAL A 60 9.62 -5.58 10.27
N GLU A 61 8.57 -4.81 10.58
CA GLU A 61 8.66 -3.37 10.82
C GLU A 61 9.37 -3.02 12.15
N ASN A 62 9.17 -3.84 13.19
CA ASN A 62 9.85 -3.67 14.47
C ASN A 62 11.36 -4.01 14.36
N GLY A 63 11.73 -4.97 13.51
CA GLY A 63 13.11 -5.40 13.31
C GLY A 63 13.80 -5.78 14.62
N ASP A 64 15.03 -5.31 14.80
CA ASP A 64 15.85 -5.61 15.99
C ASP A 64 15.56 -4.70 17.21
N PHE A 65 14.50 -3.88 17.16
CA PHE A 65 14.20 -2.95 18.25
C PHE A 65 13.85 -3.69 19.55
N LYS A 66 14.52 -3.32 20.65
CA LYS A 66 14.29 -3.83 22.00
C LYS A 66 13.84 -2.67 22.90
N GLY A 67 12.57 -2.69 23.31
CA GLY A 67 11.96 -1.65 24.14
C GLY A 67 10.42 -1.71 24.05
N TYR A 68 9.71 -0.79 24.72
CA TYR A 68 8.25 -0.71 24.54
C TYR A 68 7.93 0.05 23.26
N ASN A 69 7.34 -0.68 22.31
CA ASN A 69 6.77 -0.09 21.11
C ASN A 69 5.24 -0.15 21.23
N VAL A 70 4.61 1.02 21.35
CA VAL A 70 3.16 1.13 21.52
C VAL A 70 2.40 0.98 20.21
N ASP A 71 3.07 1.22 19.07
CA ASP A 71 2.44 1.21 17.75
C ASP A 71 1.95 -0.21 17.38
N PRO A 72 2.79 -1.28 17.42
CA PRO A 72 2.33 -2.65 17.14
C PRO A 72 1.24 -3.15 18.10
N ILE A 73 1.26 -2.67 19.35
CA ILE A 73 0.22 -3.01 20.34
C ILE A 73 -1.10 -2.37 19.92
N ALA A 74 -1.10 -1.09 19.56
CA ALA A 74 -2.30 -0.41 19.10
C ALA A 74 -2.85 -1.05 17.82
N ASP A 75 -1.97 -1.44 16.91
CA ASP A 75 -2.36 -2.04 15.63
C ASP A 75 -2.98 -3.43 15.84
N LEU A 76 -2.28 -4.34 16.52
CA LEU A 76 -2.74 -5.72 16.71
C LEU A 76 -3.93 -5.88 17.66
N TYR A 77 -4.03 -5.04 18.71
CA TYR A 77 -5.08 -5.17 19.73
C TYR A 77 -6.28 -4.24 19.54
N ILE A 78 -6.13 -3.16 18.78
CA ILE A 78 -7.19 -2.15 18.63
C ILE A 78 -7.58 -2.02 17.16
N PHE A 79 -6.69 -1.56 16.29
CA PHE A 79 -7.10 -1.19 14.94
C PHE A 79 -7.42 -2.40 14.08
N ASP A 80 -6.63 -3.47 14.13
CA ASP A 80 -6.87 -4.67 13.34
C ASP A 80 -8.17 -5.39 13.74
N PRO A 81 -8.45 -5.68 15.03
CA PRO A 81 -9.72 -6.29 15.41
C PRO A 81 -10.91 -5.40 15.07
N LEU A 82 -10.80 -4.09 15.29
CA LEU A 82 -11.85 -3.14 14.92
C LEU A 82 -12.08 -3.09 13.42
N SER A 83 -11.02 -3.21 12.61
CA SER A 83 -11.10 -3.22 11.15
C SER A 83 -11.97 -4.39 10.65
N ILE A 84 -11.73 -5.58 11.20
CA ILE A 84 -12.45 -6.82 10.88
C ILE A 84 -13.92 -6.68 11.28
N VAL A 85 -14.19 -6.20 12.50
CA VAL A 85 -15.55 -6.01 12.99
C VAL A 85 -16.30 -4.99 12.14
N LEU A 86 -15.64 -3.87 11.81
CA LEU A 86 -16.21 -2.79 11.01
C LEU A 86 -16.60 -3.26 9.60
N PHE A 87 -15.69 -3.97 8.93
CA PHE A 87 -15.91 -4.46 7.56
C PHE A 87 -16.66 -5.80 7.47
N SER A 88 -16.96 -6.43 8.61
CA SER A 88 -17.95 -7.51 8.69
C SER A 88 -19.38 -7.00 8.48
N ASN A 89 -19.61 -5.69 8.53
CA ASN A 89 -20.90 -5.06 8.22
C ASN A 89 -21.04 -4.78 6.72
N ASP A 90 -22.04 -5.39 6.08
CA ASP A 90 -22.27 -5.26 4.63
C ASP A 90 -22.55 -3.82 4.19
N ASN A 91 -23.19 -2.98 5.01
CA ASN A 91 -23.43 -1.58 4.67
C ASN A 91 -22.14 -0.76 4.65
N VAL A 92 -21.22 -1.07 5.54
CA VAL A 92 -19.90 -0.43 5.56
C VAL A 92 -19.10 -0.87 4.33
N ALA A 93 -19.03 -2.18 4.08
CA ALA A 93 -18.38 -2.71 2.89
C ALA A 93 -18.98 -2.12 1.60
N TYR A 94 -20.30 -2.00 1.51
CA TYR A 94 -21.01 -1.39 0.39
C TYR A 94 -20.67 0.10 0.24
N PHE A 95 -20.67 0.86 1.33
CA PHE A 95 -20.31 2.28 1.28
C PHE A 95 -18.89 2.46 0.73
N PHE A 96 -17.91 1.73 1.25
CA PHE A 96 -16.53 1.85 0.79
C PHE A 96 -16.38 1.38 -0.66
N SER A 97 -16.95 0.24 -1.05
CA SER A 97 -16.83 -0.31 -2.42
C SER A 97 -17.62 0.48 -3.47
N HIS A 98 -18.85 0.92 -3.17
CA HIS A 98 -19.75 1.52 -4.17
C HIS A 98 -19.83 3.05 -4.09
N THR A 99 -19.67 3.64 -2.89
CA THR A 99 -19.73 5.12 -2.75
C THR A 99 -18.35 5.73 -2.87
N LEU A 100 -17.35 5.10 -2.24
CA LEU A 100 -15.97 5.59 -2.25
C LEU A 100 -15.08 4.85 -3.24
N HIS A 101 -15.61 3.88 -4.01
CA HIS A 101 -14.85 3.10 -5.00
C HIS A 101 -13.51 2.62 -4.44
N PHE A 102 -13.53 2.11 -3.20
CA PHE A 102 -12.35 1.71 -2.47
C PHE A 102 -11.71 0.49 -3.13
N SER A 103 -10.40 0.54 -3.39
CA SER A 103 -9.70 -0.50 -4.15
C SER A 103 -8.26 -0.68 -3.69
N ASP A 104 -7.80 -1.92 -3.75
CA ASP A 104 -6.43 -2.32 -3.45
C ASP A 104 -5.57 -2.14 -4.69
N TRP A 105 -4.60 -1.23 -4.59
CA TRP A 105 -3.63 -0.87 -5.61
C TRP A 105 -2.20 -1.21 -5.16
N SER A 106 -2.06 -2.29 -4.40
CA SER A 106 -0.77 -2.84 -4.00
C SER A 106 0.14 -3.12 -5.19
N TYR A 107 1.44 -3.03 -4.95
CA TYR A 107 2.46 -3.21 -5.98
C TYR A 107 2.68 -4.67 -6.33
N GLN A 108 3.37 -4.90 -7.45
CA GLN A 108 3.68 -6.22 -7.96
C GLN A 108 4.93 -6.75 -7.26
N LEU A 109 4.73 -7.52 -6.19
CA LEU A 109 5.78 -8.19 -5.43
C LEU A 109 6.71 -8.97 -6.37
N ALA A 110 8.02 -8.76 -6.22
CA ALA A 110 9.00 -9.49 -7.00
C ALA A 110 10.24 -9.86 -6.18
N LEU A 111 10.82 -11.00 -6.51
CA LEU A 111 12.09 -11.46 -5.95
C LEU A 111 13.24 -11.04 -6.86
N ASP A 112 14.25 -10.44 -6.26
CA ASP A 112 15.57 -10.27 -6.83
C ASP A 112 16.50 -11.35 -6.24
N PRO A 113 16.65 -12.52 -6.91
CA PRO A 113 17.50 -13.60 -6.42
C PRO A 113 18.99 -13.24 -6.44
N TRP A 114 19.40 -12.23 -7.21
CA TRP A 114 20.79 -11.77 -7.30
C TRP A 114 21.15 -10.86 -6.14
N ARG A 115 20.22 -10.09 -5.60
CA ARG A 115 20.44 -9.31 -4.37
C ARG A 115 19.97 -10.03 -3.11
N GLY A 116 19.19 -11.10 -3.25
CA GLY A 116 18.53 -11.77 -2.12
C GLY A 116 17.50 -10.85 -1.48
N ALA A 117 16.79 -10.07 -2.30
CA ALA A 117 15.88 -9.02 -1.84
C ALA A 117 14.47 -9.23 -2.41
N ILE A 118 13.49 -8.82 -1.61
CA ILE A 118 12.13 -8.59 -2.08
C ILE A 118 12.09 -7.12 -2.53
N VAL A 119 11.56 -6.90 -3.74
CA VAL A 119 11.48 -5.57 -4.34
C VAL A 119 10.07 -5.33 -4.85
N ASN A 120 9.75 -4.05 -5.06
CA ASN A 120 8.42 -3.60 -5.47
C ASN A 120 7.29 -4.14 -4.57
N ASN A 121 7.59 -4.43 -3.30
CA ASN A 121 6.59 -4.66 -2.27
C ASN A 121 6.06 -3.30 -1.79
N GLY A 122 4.75 -3.22 -1.60
CA GLY A 122 4.12 -2.03 -1.04
C GLY A 122 2.62 -2.15 -1.16
N GLN A 123 1.94 -1.83 -0.06
CA GLN A 123 0.50 -1.82 0.04
C GLN A 123 -0.01 -0.39 -0.16
N ASN A 124 -0.89 -0.24 -1.13
CA ASN A 124 -1.54 1.04 -1.41
C ASN A 124 -3.00 0.81 -1.70
N PHE A 125 -3.81 1.78 -1.35
CA PHE A 125 -5.23 1.76 -1.63
C PHE A 125 -5.67 3.07 -2.27
N SER A 126 -6.71 2.98 -3.07
CA SER A 126 -7.35 4.15 -3.68
C SER A 126 -8.77 4.33 -3.20
N LEU A 127 -9.14 5.58 -2.88
CA LEU A 127 -10.51 6.02 -2.70
C LEU A 127 -10.85 7.01 -3.82
N LYS A 128 -12.04 6.86 -4.41
CA LYS A 128 -12.61 7.82 -5.36
C LYS A 128 -14.02 8.20 -4.92
N TRP A 129 -14.19 9.45 -4.51
CA TRP A 129 -15.51 9.98 -4.15
C TRP A 129 -16.05 10.85 -5.29
N ARG A 130 -17.22 10.48 -5.82
CA ARG A 130 -17.85 11.23 -6.92
C ARG A 130 -18.21 12.64 -6.47
N LEU A 131 -17.74 13.64 -7.21
CA LEU A 131 -18.05 15.04 -6.90
C LEU A 131 -19.55 15.32 -7.15
N PRO A 132 -20.20 16.12 -6.29
CA PRO A 132 -21.59 16.52 -6.53
C PRO A 132 -21.75 17.15 -7.92
N LYS A 133 -22.78 16.73 -8.65
CA LYS A 133 -23.11 17.21 -10.01
C LYS A 133 -22.09 16.88 -11.10
N SER A 134 -21.14 15.97 -10.87
CA SER A 134 -20.25 15.45 -11.91
C SER A 134 -20.38 13.94 -12.03
N GLU A 135 -20.56 13.44 -13.25
CA GLU A 135 -20.45 12.02 -13.56
C GLU A 135 -19.02 11.62 -13.95
N LYS A 136 -18.20 12.63 -14.29
CA LYS A 136 -16.85 12.44 -14.84
C LYS A 136 -15.77 12.55 -13.77
N TRP A 137 -15.91 13.49 -12.83
CA TRP A 137 -14.87 13.85 -11.89
C TRP A 137 -15.13 13.30 -10.49
N HIS A 138 -14.09 12.73 -9.91
CA HIS A 138 -14.07 12.20 -8.55
C HIS A 138 -12.91 12.82 -7.79
N LEU A 139 -13.12 13.14 -6.52
CA LEU A 139 -12.02 13.34 -5.59
C LEU A 139 -11.27 12.02 -5.46
N PHE A 140 -9.96 12.04 -5.53
CA PHE A 140 -9.11 10.85 -5.51
C PHE A 140 -8.11 10.93 -4.38
N TYR A 141 -7.93 9.83 -3.66
CA TYR A 141 -6.91 9.69 -2.63
C TYR A 141 -6.23 8.33 -2.77
N ASN A 142 -4.93 8.34 -3.05
CA ASN A 142 -4.07 7.17 -2.98
C ASN A 142 -3.30 7.23 -1.66
N TYR A 143 -3.32 6.15 -0.90
CA TYR A 143 -2.64 6.10 0.39
C TYR A 143 -2.05 4.73 0.69
N GLY A 144 -1.04 4.71 1.57
CA GLY A 144 -0.35 3.52 2.04
C GLY A 144 1.13 3.79 2.14
N ASN A 145 1.95 3.12 1.33
CA ASN A 145 3.36 3.50 1.17
C ASN A 145 3.54 4.89 0.56
N HIS A 146 2.49 5.43 -0.05
CA HIS A 146 2.43 6.75 -0.66
C HIS A 146 1.21 7.53 -0.13
N GLY A 147 1.09 8.81 -0.46
CA GLY A 147 0.03 9.67 0.09
C GLY A 147 -0.26 10.82 -0.86
N GLU A 148 -1.16 10.60 -1.81
CA GLU A 148 -1.51 11.56 -2.85
C GLU A 148 -3.01 11.88 -2.84
N LEU A 149 -3.34 13.16 -2.69
CA LEU A 149 -4.68 13.68 -2.89
C LEU A 149 -4.76 14.32 -4.28
N GLY A 150 -5.88 14.13 -4.97
CA GLY A 150 -6.10 14.76 -6.27
C GLY A 150 -7.44 14.42 -6.88
N LEU A 151 -7.44 14.19 -8.20
CA LEU A 151 -8.66 14.01 -8.99
C LEU A 151 -8.56 12.76 -9.87
N SER A 152 -9.69 12.07 -10.00
CA SER A 152 -9.89 11.00 -10.97
C SER A 152 -10.92 11.43 -12.01
N CYS A 153 -10.59 11.23 -13.28
CA CYS A 153 -11.41 11.54 -14.43
C CYS A 153 -11.82 10.24 -15.12
N LYS A 154 -13.12 9.96 -15.20
CA LYS A 154 -13.64 8.85 -16.00
C LYS A 154 -13.43 9.17 -17.48
N LEU A 155 -12.77 8.25 -18.18
CA LEU A 155 -12.62 8.31 -19.63
C LEU A 155 -13.85 7.73 -20.33
N ASP A 156 -14.38 6.64 -19.78
CA ASP A 156 -15.62 5.99 -20.19
C ASP A 156 -16.26 5.25 -19.00
N GLN A 157 -17.13 4.27 -19.27
CA GLN A 157 -17.83 3.52 -18.23
C GLN A 157 -16.89 2.72 -17.33
N GLU A 158 -15.80 2.18 -17.91
CA GLU A 158 -14.87 1.27 -17.23
C GLU A 158 -13.55 1.94 -16.85
N ARG A 159 -13.05 2.85 -17.69
CA ARG A 159 -11.68 3.38 -17.60
C ARG A 159 -11.62 4.74 -16.94
N SER A 160 -10.59 4.96 -16.13
CA SER A 160 -10.31 6.24 -15.49
C SER A 160 -8.81 6.56 -15.51
N ILE A 161 -8.51 7.87 -15.46
CA ILE A 161 -7.17 8.37 -15.17
C ILE A 161 -7.26 9.20 -13.88
N SER A 162 -6.38 8.90 -12.94
CA SER A 162 -6.22 9.67 -11.70
C SER A 162 -4.87 10.37 -11.68
N PHE A 163 -4.86 11.57 -11.11
CA PHE A 163 -3.64 12.28 -10.75
C PHE A 163 -3.75 12.73 -9.30
N GLY A 164 -2.64 12.65 -8.57
CA GLY A 164 -2.55 13.17 -7.22
C GLY A 164 -1.16 13.69 -6.89
N ALA A 165 -1.12 14.55 -5.89
CA ALA A 165 0.11 15.03 -5.28
C ALA A 165 -0.06 15.06 -3.76
N GLY A 166 1.04 14.91 -3.03
CA GLY A 166 0.99 14.94 -1.58
C GLY A 166 2.34 14.77 -0.93
N LEU A 167 2.31 14.17 0.26
CA LEU A 167 3.46 14.08 1.14
C LEU A 167 3.54 12.66 1.72
N VAL A 168 4.74 12.07 1.69
CA VAL A 168 5.06 10.79 2.35
C VAL A 168 6.11 10.99 3.43
N ALA A 169 6.04 10.22 4.51
CA ALA A 169 7.07 10.21 5.55
C ALA A 169 8.33 9.49 5.05
N LYS A 170 9.51 10.13 5.15
CA LYS A 170 10.80 9.57 4.73
C LYS A 170 11.56 8.85 5.83
N ASN A 171 11.55 9.40 7.04
CA ASN A 171 12.26 8.86 8.20
C ASN A 171 11.35 8.98 9.42
N LEU A 172 11.27 7.90 10.19
CA LEU A 172 10.72 7.84 11.52
C LEU A 172 11.86 8.18 12.49
N ILE A 173 11.94 9.43 12.97
CA ILE A 173 13.01 9.87 13.88
C ILE A 173 12.53 9.71 15.32
N ASP A 174 13.29 9.01 16.16
CA ASP A 174 13.00 8.86 17.58
C ASP A 174 13.00 10.23 18.29
N VAL A 175 11.89 10.56 18.95
CA VAL A 175 11.69 11.76 19.77
C VAL A 175 11.68 11.31 21.22
N ALA A 176 12.79 10.77 21.68
CA ALA A 176 13.03 10.69 23.11
C ALA A 176 13.83 11.92 23.52
N GLY A 177 13.17 12.86 24.20
CA GLY A 177 13.88 13.72 25.15
C GLY A 177 14.26 12.85 26.35
N ASP A 178 15.55 12.84 26.70
CA ASP A 178 16.23 12.31 27.90
C ASP A 178 15.91 10.90 28.46
N ASP A 179 14.82 10.22 28.05
CA ASP A 179 14.44 8.84 28.44
C ASP A 179 14.65 7.82 27.28
N ALA A 180 15.76 7.96 26.54
CA ALA A 180 16.05 7.30 25.26
C ALA A 180 16.28 5.76 25.30
N GLY A 181 15.83 5.06 26.34
CA GLY A 181 16.01 3.61 26.49
C GLY A 181 14.74 2.76 26.41
N THR A 182 13.55 3.36 26.52
CA THR A 182 12.32 2.60 26.83
C THR A 182 11.12 2.90 25.94
N LEU A 183 11.04 4.06 25.28
CA LEU A 183 9.88 4.48 24.49
C LEU A 183 10.31 5.05 23.14
N ARG A 184 9.77 4.47 22.06
CA ARG A 184 9.98 4.95 20.68
C ARG A 184 8.87 5.93 20.29
N MET A 185 9.21 7.15 19.88
CA MET A 185 8.25 8.15 19.39
C MET A 185 8.71 8.70 18.05
N LEU A 186 7.96 8.55 16.96
CA LEU A 186 8.51 8.75 15.61
C LEU A 186 8.08 10.09 14.97
N THR A 187 8.98 11.08 14.82
CA THR A 187 8.73 12.30 14.01
C THR A 187 9.05 12.05 12.54
N THR A 188 8.15 12.48 11.65
CA THR A 188 8.25 12.26 10.20
C THR A 188 8.86 13.45 9.46
N ASN A 189 9.89 13.20 8.63
CA ASN A 189 10.30 14.13 7.58
C ASN A 189 9.42 13.92 6.35
N LEU A 190 8.60 14.91 5.98
CA LEU A 190 7.70 14.81 4.83
C LEU A 190 8.42 15.06 3.50
N VAL A 191 8.07 14.28 2.49
CA VAL A 191 8.63 14.32 1.14
C VAL A 191 7.52 14.47 0.13
N THR A 192 7.69 15.37 -0.82
CA THR A 192 6.73 15.56 -1.91
C THR A 192 6.63 14.32 -2.78
N THR A 193 5.38 13.88 -2.98
CA THR A 193 5.04 12.80 -3.90
C THR A 193 4.04 13.29 -4.94
N ALA A 194 4.07 12.64 -6.09
CA ALA A 194 3.08 12.82 -7.14
C ALA A 194 2.85 11.50 -7.87
N GLY A 195 1.64 11.28 -8.36
CA GLY A 195 1.26 10.05 -9.02
C GLY A 195 0.29 10.27 -10.17
N ILE A 196 0.46 9.50 -11.24
CA ILE A 196 -0.53 9.31 -12.31
C ILE A 196 -0.91 7.84 -12.33
N PHE A 197 -2.20 7.57 -12.42
CA PHE A 197 -2.75 6.22 -12.35
C PHE A 197 -3.77 6.03 -13.47
N TYR A 198 -3.81 4.82 -14.01
CA TYR A 198 -4.78 4.39 -15.00
C TYR A 198 -5.39 3.07 -14.55
N ASP A 199 -6.71 3.04 -14.41
CA ASP A 199 -7.47 1.88 -13.93
C ASP A 199 -8.64 1.54 -14.85
N ARG A 200 -9.04 0.27 -14.82
CA ARG A 200 -10.26 -0.26 -15.45
C ARG A 200 -11.08 -0.98 -14.41
N ASN A 201 -12.33 -0.56 -14.21
CA ASN A 201 -13.22 -1.06 -13.16
C ASN A 201 -12.51 -1.10 -11.79
N GLN A 202 -11.81 0.00 -11.50
CA GLN A 202 -11.06 0.25 -10.26
C GLN A 202 -9.87 -0.69 -10.03
N SER A 203 -9.59 -1.61 -10.95
CA SER A 203 -8.34 -2.38 -10.97
C SER A 203 -7.24 -1.55 -11.63
N LEU A 204 -6.15 -1.29 -10.90
CA LEU A 204 -5.01 -0.53 -11.41
C LEU A 204 -4.35 -1.28 -12.58
N LEU A 205 -4.17 -0.60 -13.70
CA LEU A 205 -3.52 -1.14 -14.90
C LEU A 205 -2.16 -0.51 -15.15
N ALA A 206 -1.98 0.77 -14.81
CA ALA A 206 -0.68 1.43 -14.85
C ALA A 206 -0.57 2.51 -13.77
N SER A 207 0.63 2.69 -13.22
CA SER A 207 0.95 3.83 -12.37
C SER A 207 2.35 4.36 -12.63
N VAL A 208 2.51 5.67 -12.47
CA VAL A 208 3.78 6.37 -12.41
C VAL A 208 3.78 7.17 -11.13
N LEU A 209 4.74 6.90 -10.26
CA LEU A 209 4.88 7.52 -8.95
C LEU A 209 6.25 8.18 -8.85
N TYR A 210 6.26 9.43 -8.42
CA TYR A 210 7.45 10.20 -8.14
C TYR A 210 7.49 10.55 -6.65
N ALA A 211 8.64 10.37 -6.01
CA ALA A 211 8.88 10.71 -4.61
C ALA A 211 10.21 11.46 -4.47
N GLY A 212 10.14 12.79 -4.41
CA GLY A 212 11.28 13.64 -4.73
C GLY A 212 12.51 13.43 -3.85
N LYS A 213 12.35 13.08 -2.58
CA LYS A 213 13.46 12.89 -1.61
C LYS A 213 13.67 11.45 -1.13
N LEU A 214 12.95 10.47 -1.66
CA LEU A 214 13.22 9.06 -1.35
C LEU A 214 14.40 8.51 -2.15
N GLU A 215 15.00 7.41 -1.69
CA GLU A 215 16.08 6.70 -2.40
C GLU A 215 15.58 6.24 -3.77
N GLU A 216 14.45 5.54 -3.80
CA GLU A 216 13.66 5.25 -4.99
C GLU A 216 12.76 6.45 -5.31
N PHE A 217 13.16 7.26 -6.28
CA PHE A 217 12.45 8.52 -6.57
C PHE A 217 11.42 8.36 -7.68
N LEU A 218 11.52 7.33 -8.52
CA LEU A 218 10.58 7.06 -9.61
C LEU A 218 10.21 5.59 -9.61
N ARG A 219 8.91 5.30 -9.70
CA ARG A 219 8.36 3.95 -9.81
C ARG A 219 7.30 3.93 -10.90
N ILE A 220 7.41 2.97 -11.80
CA ILE A 220 6.45 2.74 -12.87
C ILE A 220 5.99 1.29 -12.76
N ASN A 221 4.68 1.07 -12.67
CA ASN A 221 4.07 -0.25 -12.68
C ASN A 221 3.10 -0.35 -13.86
N LEU A 222 3.17 -1.45 -14.59
CA LEU A 222 2.21 -1.89 -15.59
C LEU A 222 1.70 -3.25 -15.13
N TYR A 223 0.40 -3.39 -14.90
CA TYR A 223 -0.18 -4.60 -14.32
C TYR A 223 -0.66 -5.57 -15.40
N PRO A 224 -0.76 -6.88 -15.08
CA PRO A 224 -1.41 -7.84 -15.96
C PRO A 224 -2.80 -7.36 -16.37
N GLY A 225 -3.11 -7.53 -17.66
CA GLY A 225 -4.35 -7.09 -18.28
C GLY A 225 -4.19 -5.82 -19.14
N LEU A 226 -3.10 -5.04 -18.97
CA LEU A 226 -2.79 -3.88 -19.80
C LEU A 226 -2.19 -4.29 -21.15
N ILE A 227 -1.11 -5.08 -21.13
CA ILE A 227 -0.42 -5.59 -22.32
C ILE A 227 -0.85 -7.04 -22.53
N ARG A 228 -1.36 -7.40 -23.70
CA ARG A 228 -1.85 -8.74 -24.01
C ARG A 228 -1.21 -9.30 -25.27
N PHE A 229 -0.63 -10.49 -25.17
CA PHE A 229 -0.11 -11.30 -26.25
C PHE A 229 -0.87 -12.64 -26.27
N GLY A 230 -2.00 -12.68 -26.98
CA GLY A 230 -2.91 -13.83 -26.94
C GLY A 230 -3.43 -14.09 -25.52
N ARG A 231 -3.11 -15.25 -24.95
CA ARG A 231 -3.47 -15.64 -23.56
C ARG A 231 -2.50 -15.13 -22.50
N PHE A 232 -1.37 -14.57 -22.92
CA PHE A 232 -0.34 -14.09 -22.01
C PHE A 232 -0.51 -12.59 -21.76
N SER A 233 -0.47 -12.18 -20.48
CA SER A 233 -0.55 -10.78 -20.09
C SER A 233 0.44 -10.52 -18.94
N PRO A 234 1.66 -10.08 -19.26
CA PRO A 234 2.66 -9.81 -18.24
C PRO A 234 2.35 -8.49 -17.53
N GLY A 235 2.70 -8.46 -16.26
CA GLY A 235 2.95 -7.24 -15.52
C GLY A 235 4.43 -6.88 -15.61
N LEU A 236 4.74 -5.60 -15.66
CA LEU A 236 6.10 -5.07 -15.72
C LEU A 236 6.24 -3.96 -14.70
N PHE A 237 7.42 -3.77 -14.16
CA PHE A 237 7.72 -2.57 -13.38
C PHE A 237 9.16 -2.12 -13.60
N ILE A 238 9.41 -0.85 -13.33
CA ILE A 238 10.74 -0.27 -13.22
C ILE A 238 10.77 0.75 -12.10
N MET A 239 11.84 0.73 -11.31
CA MET A 239 12.13 1.67 -10.24
C MET A 239 13.49 2.28 -10.51
N LEU A 240 13.61 3.59 -10.34
CA LEU A 240 14.89 4.31 -10.42
C LEU A 240 15.23 4.90 -9.07
N ASP A 241 16.49 4.74 -8.68
CA ASP A 241 17.03 5.35 -7.48
C ASP A 241 17.79 6.65 -7.77
N ARG A 242 18.13 7.38 -6.71
CA ARG A 242 18.87 8.65 -6.79
C ARG A 242 20.28 8.51 -7.37
N HIS A 243 20.83 7.31 -7.42
CA HIS A 243 22.12 7.00 -8.04
C HIS A 243 21.98 6.65 -9.52
N LYS A 244 20.76 6.75 -10.08
CA LYS A 244 20.39 6.32 -11.44
C LYS A 244 20.58 4.82 -11.66
N GLU A 245 20.67 4.05 -10.56
CA GLU A 245 20.52 2.61 -10.63
C GLU A 245 19.04 2.29 -10.79
N TRP A 246 18.78 1.15 -11.41
CA TRP A 246 17.42 0.74 -11.70
C TRP A 246 17.18 -0.68 -11.21
N THR A 247 15.92 -0.95 -10.90
CA THR A 247 15.39 -2.28 -10.64
C THR A 247 14.17 -2.45 -11.53
N MET A 248 14.12 -3.49 -12.36
CA MET A 248 12.97 -3.80 -13.19
C MET A 248 12.54 -5.24 -12.95
N GLY A 249 11.30 -5.56 -13.27
CA GLY A 249 10.85 -6.94 -13.16
C GLY A 249 9.61 -7.25 -13.97
N ILE A 250 9.32 -8.54 -14.01
CA ILE A 250 8.18 -9.11 -14.71
C ILE A 250 7.34 -9.92 -13.71
N HIS A 251 6.04 -9.76 -13.81
CA HIS A 251 5.05 -10.50 -13.04
C HIS A 251 4.10 -11.23 -14.00
N TRP A 252 3.62 -12.40 -13.61
CA TRP A 252 2.61 -13.13 -14.38
C TRP A 252 1.35 -13.31 -13.54
N GLN A 253 0.18 -13.10 -14.13
CA GLN A 253 -1.13 -13.15 -13.45
C GLN A 253 -1.41 -14.45 -12.65
N HIS A 254 -0.72 -15.56 -12.94
CA HIS A 254 -0.87 -16.82 -12.21
C HIS A 254 0.28 -17.10 -11.23
N ALA A 255 1.32 -16.27 -11.23
CA ALA A 255 2.42 -16.37 -10.28
C ALA A 255 2.10 -15.52 -9.04
N LEU A 256 2.44 -16.04 -7.86
CA LEU A 256 2.32 -15.29 -6.60
C LEU A 256 3.38 -14.19 -6.46
N VAL A 257 4.53 -14.38 -7.12
CA VAL A 257 5.67 -13.49 -7.02
C VAL A 257 6.33 -13.35 -8.39
N GLY A 258 6.73 -12.12 -8.74
CA GLY A 258 7.48 -11.81 -9.94
C GLY A 258 8.98 -12.05 -9.80
N LEU A 259 9.70 -11.87 -10.91
CA LEU A 259 11.16 -11.88 -10.95
C LEU A 259 11.67 -10.48 -11.27
N ALA A 260 12.70 -10.05 -10.57
CA ALA A 260 13.27 -8.72 -10.70
C ALA A 260 14.78 -8.74 -10.88
N TRP A 261 15.28 -7.91 -11.77
CA TRP A 261 16.70 -7.70 -12.00
C TRP A 261 17.04 -6.22 -11.81
N ALA A 262 18.25 -5.96 -11.33
CA ALA A 262 18.70 -4.61 -11.07
C ALA A 262 20.11 -4.35 -11.61
N SER A 263 20.40 -3.10 -11.93
CA SER A 263 21.60 -2.68 -12.67
C SER A 263 22.92 -2.88 -11.92
N ARG A 264 22.89 -3.13 -10.62
CA ARG A 264 24.09 -3.31 -9.78
C ARG A 264 23.88 -4.40 -8.75
N ASP A 265 24.87 -5.25 -8.49
CA ASP A 265 24.78 -6.20 -7.39
C ASP A 265 25.30 -5.56 -6.08
N ARG A 266 24.40 -5.28 -5.13
CA ARG A 266 24.78 -4.72 -3.80
C ARG A 266 25.64 -5.70 -2.99
N ARG A 267 25.72 -7.00 -3.35
CA ARG A 267 26.65 -7.94 -2.70
C ARG A 267 28.12 -7.58 -2.94
N LEU A 268 28.42 -6.88 -4.04
CA LEU A 268 29.80 -6.48 -4.37
C LEU A 268 30.31 -5.31 -3.51
N ASP A 269 29.42 -4.58 -2.84
CA ASP A 269 29.79 -3.44 -1.99
C ASP A 269 29.95 -3.81 -0.50
N ARG A 270 29.42 -4.97 -0.04
CA ARG A 270 29.61 -5.47 1.34
C ARG A 270 30.98 -6.15 1.57
N GLY A 271 31.87 -6.11 0.57
CA GLY A 271 33.23 -6.67 0.62
C GLY A 271 34.34 -5.63 0.76
N LYS A 272 34.03 -4.39 1.18
CA LYS A 272 35.02 -3.34 1.47
C LYS A 272 34.82 -2.76 2.86
#